data_AF-A0A0F9ENW1-F1
#
_entry.id   AF-A0A0F9ENW1-F1
#
_cell.length_a   1.000
_cell.length_b   1.000
_cell.length_c   1.000
_cell.angle_alpha   90.00
_cell.angle_beta   90.00
_cell.angle_gamma   90.00
#
_symmetry.space_group_name_H-M   'P 1'
#
loop_
_entity.id
_entity.type
_entity.pdbx_description
1 polymer ?
#
loop_
_entity_poly.entity_id
_entity_poly.type
_entity_poly.pdbx_seq_one_letter_code
_entity_poly.pdbx_strand_id
1 'polypeptide(L)'
;SSTRSIAAVNFLRLTPILAWSRSSALDWSLPITNAVSSKSFSRIESIIEFDAKTRLPMRGGQDIHDLPRSSNPNIKSYEKIAPKTLRVHLTRDRKMTLGAYVVIRHQVYVYNAFTIHHCARVVLRDVTIHHAPGMGLSAKRTEDVTLLRVRMVPRPRSGRVLSISSDGTHFSGCSGTIRIVDCTFQGMGDDATNIHGFYLNVVAEPKGRTVEAKCKKTWIWPPIVGDVMEFTDPISLLPYATGVVTAVEVDRPSRIHRVTFRDPLPERLKVGDFLANASHVPAAYVAGNTVLGNRARGFVIKTRNAVIENNRLEGVSGAGIFVAVEGEHWRESIATRNVIVRNNLIRNCNGGPSRRWAAICVFALSEGHRQGAVGVHRGLLIQGNRIEGTDNAGIFLAAADGVRIEGNRIVNCSRKPTRLGGNSAIYLMNCRNVVIKGNSLKRPGPGLRKPLVFGANVDADTITVEGNSGFGPQGKTGTSDQ
;
A
#
# COMPACT_ATOMS: atom_id res chain seq x y z
N SER A 1 32.02 -17.67 19.98
CA SER A 1 30.72 -18.36 19.82
C SER A 1 29.57 -17.38 20.06
N SER A 2 28.99 -16.80 19.01
CA SER A 2 27.94 -15.76 19.13
C SER A 2 26.54 -16.34 18.92
N THR A 3 25.79 -16.51 20.01
CA THR A 3 24.39 -16.95 19.99
C THR A 3 23.47 -15.84 19.44
N ARG A 4 23.21 -15.88 18.13
CA ARG A 4 22.18 -15.05 17.48
C ARG A 4 20.79 -15.47 17.97
N SER A 5 20.12 -14.63 18.76
CA SER A 5 18.71 -14.82 19.10
C SER A 5 17.80 -14.18 18.04
N ILE A 6 16.81 -14.95 17.58
CA ILE A 6 15.81 -14.48 16.61
C ILE A 6 14.74 -13.68 17.35
N ALA A 7 14.45 -12.46 16.89
CA ALA A 7 13.47 -11.58 17.51
C ALA A 7 12.08 -12.23 17.62
N ALA A 8 11.41 -11.99 18.75
CA ALA A 8 10.09 -12.54 19.04
C ALA A 8 8.97 -11.57 18.64
N VAL A 9 7.97 -12.09 17.92
CA VAL A 9 6.64 -11.48 17.83
C VAL A 9 5.77 -12.15 18.89
N ASN A 10 5.20 -11.36 19.80
CA ASN A 10 4.36 -11.86 20.89
C ASN A 10 2.87 -11.74 20.50
N PHE A 11 2.09 -12.77 20.82
CA PHE A 11 0.65 -12.88 20.52
C PHE A 11 -0.11 -13.02 21.84
N LEU A 12 -1.07 -12.13 22.09
CA LEU A 12 -1.71 -12.01 23.40
C LEU A 12 -3.23 -11.86 23.25
N ARG A 13 -4.01 -12.54 24.10
CA ARG A 13 -5.48 -12.45 24.13
C ARG A 13 -5.91 -11.53 25.27
N LEU A 14 -6.79 -10.56 24.98
CA LEU A 14 -7.33 -9.64 25.99
C LEU A 14 -8.36 -10.35 26.90
N THR A 15 -8.25 -10.18 28.22
CA THR A 15 -9.16 -10.75 29.25
C THR A 15 -9.55 -9.70 30.30
N PRO A 16 -10.76 -9.76 30.89
CA PRO A 16 -11.20 -8.79 31.91
C PRO A 16 -10.46 -8.99 33.24
N ILE A 17 -10.34 -7.91 34.02
CA ILE A 17 -9.96 -7.92 35.45
C ILE A 17 -11.18 -7.50 36.27
N LEU A 18 -11.37 -8.13 37.43
CA LEU A 18 -12.41 -7.77 38.41
C LEU A 18 -12.11 -6.41 39.05
N ALA A 19 -13.15 -5.59 39.20
CA ALA A 19 -13.02 -4.17 39.52
C ALA A 19 -12.56 -3.87 40.96
N TRP A 20 -11.75 -2.82 41.11
CA TRP A 20 -11.69 -1.96 42.31
C TRP A 20 -11.70 -0.48 41.86
N SER A 21 -12.13 0.43 42.75
CA SER A 21 -12.79 1.67 42.32
C SER A 21 -11.99 2.98 42.41
N ARG A 22 -12.40 3.93 41.54
CA ARG A 22 -12.18 5.40 41.48
C ARG A 22 -10.96 5.96 40.71
N SER A 23 -11.31 6.89 39.81
CA SER A 23 -10.54 7.91 39.05
C SER A 23 -9.42 7.49 38.07
N SER A 24 -9.76 7.65 36.77
CA SER A 24 -8.91 8.20 35.69
C SER A 24 -7.59 7.51 35.29
N ALA A 25 -7.68 6.25 34.86
CA ALA A 25 -6.98 5.72 33.67
C ALA A 25 -7.63 4.39 33.23
N LEU A 26 -7.74 4.12 31.91
CA LEU A 26 -8.19 2.79 31.44
C LEU A 26 -7.02 1.79 31.49
N ASP A 27 -6.99 0.99 32.56
CA ASP A 27 -5.95 0.00 32.84
C ASP A 27 -6.19 -1.33 32.11
N TRP A 28 -5.19 -1.83 31.38
CA TRP A 28 -5.23 -3.09 30.61
C TRP A 28 -4.05 -4.02 30.95
N SER A 29 -4.18 -5.34 30.68
CA SER A 29 -3.23 -6.37 31.12
C SER A 29 -3.21 -7.60 30.16
N LEU A 30 -2.03 -8.21 29.86
CA LEU A 30 -1.88 -9.22 28.78
C LEU A 30 -0.85 -10.41 28.91
N PRO A 31 -1.30 -11.69 28.96
CA PRO A 31 -0.74 -12.97 28.43
C PRO A 31 0.77 -13.45 28.30
N ILE A 32 1.86 -12.67 28.42
CA ILE A 32 3.20 -13.10 27.87
C ILE A 32 3.90 -14.29 28.58
N THR A 33 3.93 -15.50 28.01
CA THR A 33 4.94 -16.53 28.37
C THR A 33 6.32 -16.25 27.74
N ASN A 34 7.35 -16.29 28.60
CA ASN A 34 8.80 -16.21 28.34
C ASN A 34 9.45 -14.85 28.71
N ALA A 35 10.62 -14.94 29.33
CA ALA A 35 11.35 -13.78 29.84
C ALA A 35 12.06 -13.03 28.71
N VAL A 36 11.79 -11.73 28.59
CA VAL A 36 12.53 -10.79 27.73
C VAL A 36 13.45 -9.98 28.64
N SER A 37 14.76 -10.09 28.46
CA SER A 37 15.74 -9.34 29.24
C SER A 37 15.83 -7.88 28.77
N SER A 38 16.07 -6.97 29.71
CA SER A 38 15.57 -5.58 29.64
C SER A 38 16.52 -4.53 29.04
N LYS A 39 17.66 -4.91 28.42
CA LYS A 39 18.75 -3.96 28.16
C LYS A 39 19.09 -3.59 26.70
N SER A 40 18.34 -4.03 25.68
CA SER A 40 18.53 -3.50 24.30
C SER A 40 17.33 -3.50 23.34
N PHE A 41 16.14 -3.97 23.76
CA PHE A 41 14.96 -4.09 22.88
C PHE A 41 13.72 -3.36 23.46
N SER A 42 13.89 -2.12 23.92
CA SER A 42 12.95 -1.39 24.79
C SER A 42 11.82 -0.61 24.09
N ARG A 43 11.54 -0.85 22.80
CA ARG A 43 10.46 -0.17 22.06
C ARG A 43 9.39 -1.17 21.60
N ILE A 44 8.14 -0.73 21.60
CA ILE A 44 7.08 -1.30 20.78
C ILE A 44 6.90 -0.34 19.60
N GLU A 45 7.15 -0.80 18.38
CA GLU A 45 7.00 0.00 17.16
C GLU A 45 5.60 -0.10 16.55
N SER A 46 4.85 -1.17 16.84
CA SER A 46 3.45 -1.26 16.43
C SER A 46 2.63 -2.26 17.26
N ILE A 47 1.34 -1.95 17.40
CA ILE A 47 0.31 -2.79 18.02
C ILE A 47 -0.87 -2.87 17.04
N ILE A 48 -1.34 -4.07 16.71
CA ILE A 48 -2.53 -4.26 15.86
C ILE A 48 -3.43 -5.38 16.39
N GLU A 49 -4.74 -5.15 16.31
CA GLU A 49 -5.76 -6.12 16.69
C GLU A 49 -6.07 -7.13 15.57
N PHE A 50 -6.23 -8.38 15.97
CA PHE A 50 -6.62 -9.52 15.17
C PHE A 50 -7.83 -10.21 15.81
N ASP A 51 -8.76 -10.65 14.98
CA ASP A 51 -9.92 -11.41 15.43
C ASP A 51 -9.47 -12.80 15.91
N ALA A 52 -9.80 -13.16 17.16
CA ALA A 52 -9.28 -14.36 17.81
C ALA A 52 -9.80 -15.68 17.20
N LYS A 53 -10.92 -15.65 16.46
CA LYS A 53 -11.53 -16.84 15.84
C LYS A 53 -11.00 -17.07 14.42
N THR A 54 -11.00 -16.04 13.60
CA THR A 54 -10.59 -16.08 12.19
C THR A 54 -9.09 -15.88 12.00
N ARG A 55 -8.40 -15.32 13.00
CA ARG A 55 -6.96 -14.97 12.98
C ARG A 55 -6.59 -13.97 11.86
N LEU A 56 -7.57 -13.18 11.41
CA LEU A 56 -7.40 -12.09 10.44
C LEU A 56 -7.29 -10.72 11.16
N PRO A 57 -6.71 -9.69 10.52
CA PRO A 57 -6.71 -8.33 11.04
C PRO A 57 -8.13 -7.89 11.38
N MET A 58 -8.34 -7.39 12.60
CA MET A 58 -9.68 -7.19 13.14
C MET A 58 -10.46 -6.13 12.36
N ARG A 59 -11.71 -6.47 12.01
CA ARG A 59 -12.59 -5.61 11.20
C ARG A 59 -12.99 -4.34 11.98
N GLY A 60 -12.21 -3.27 11.84
CA GLY A 60 -12.40 -2.02 12.58
C GLY A 60 -11.71 -1.99 13.95
N GLY A 61 -10.81 -2.93 14.22
CA GLY A 61 -9.89 -2.82 15.35
C GLY A 61 -8.78 -1.80 15.11
N GLN A 62 -7.95 -1.59 16.13
CA GLN A 62 -6.85 -0.63 16.12
C GLN A 62 -5.62 -1.12 15.32
N ASP A 63 -4.93 -0.19 14.66
CA ASP A 63 -3.57 -0.32 14.13
C ASP A 63 -2.78 0.91 14.59
N ILE A 64 -1.86 0.69 15.51
CA ILE A 64 -1.08 1.70 16.19
C ILE A 64 0.36 1.56 15.71
N HIS A 65 0.95 2.66 15.27
CA HIS A 65 2.35 2.73 14.81
C HIS A 65 3.11 3.79 15.57
N ASP A 66 4.33 3.44 15.94
CA ASP A 66 5.26 4.28 16.66
C ASP A 66 6.68 4.05 16.12
N LEU A 67 6.81 4.30 14.82
CA LEU A 67 8.06 4.07 14.09
C LEU A 67 9.18 4.99 14.62
N PRO A 68 10.44 4.53 14.57
CA PRO A 68 11.59 5.37 14.92
C PRO A 68 11.53 6.72 14.21
N ARG A 69 11.71 7.81 14.97
CA ARG A 69 11.59 9.22 14.55
C ARG A 69 10.16 9.77 14.36
N SER A 70 9.11 9.11 14.86
CA SER A 70 7.83 9.81 15.09
C SER A 70 8.04 10.97 16.07
N SER A 71 7.65 12.19 15.68
CA SER A 71 7.65 13.37 16.56
C SER A 71 6.50 13.37 17.57
N ASN A 72 5.53 12.46 17.41
CA ASN A 72 4.41 12.29 18.32
C ASN A 72 4.19 10.77 18.53
N PRO A 73 4.76 10.17 19.60
CA PRO A 73 4.60 8.76 19.86
C PRO A 73 3.13 8.43 20.18
N ASN A 74 2.65 7.26 19.75
CA ASN A 74 1.36 6.70 20.15
C ASN A 74 1.47 5.86 21.43
N ILE A 75 2.66 5.35 21.76
CA ILE A 75 2.94 4.45 22.88
C ILE A 75 3.84 5.21 23.85
N LYS A 76 3.28 5.56 25.03
CA LYS A 76 3.94 6.35 26.07
C LYS A 76 4.98 5.52 26.83
N SER A 77 4.57 4.33 27.26
CA SER A 77 5.39 3.39 28.02
C SER A 77 4.74 2.00 28.01
N TYR A 78 5.45 1.00 28.50
CA TYR A 78 4.89 -0.30 28.81
C TYR A 78 5.63 -0.92 29.98
N GLU A 79 4.96 -1.81 30.70
CA GLU A 79 5.48 -2.44 31.91
C GLU A 79 4.97 -3.87 32.04
N LYS A 80 5.81 -4.74 32.61
CA LYS A 80 5.48 -6.14 32.87
C LYS A 80 4.96 -6.25 34.30
N ILE A 81 3.64 -6.24 34.46
CA ILE A 81 2.96 -6.24 35.76
C ILE A 81 2.69 -7.64 36.33
N ALA A 82 2.94 -8.71 35.56
CA ALA A 82 2.98 -10.08 36.08
C ALA A 82 3.82 -11.00 35.16
N PRO A 83 4.13 -12.25 35.54
CA PRO A 83 4.93 -13.19 34.75
C PRO A 83 4.45 -13.35 33.31
N LYS A 84 3.12 -13.28 33.13
CA LYS A 84 2.41 -13.31 31.84
C LYS A 84 1.52 -12.09 31.64
N THR A 85 1.93 -10.89 32.06
CA THR A 85 1.06 -9.71 31.94
C THR A 85 1.85 -8.47 31.53
N LEU A 86 1.60 -7.98 30.32
CA LEU A 86 2.08 -6.67 29.85
C LEU A 86 0.95 -5.64 29.92
N ARG A 87 1.25 -4.46 30.46
CA ARG A 87 0.43 -3.25 30.33
C ARG A 87 1.12 -2.30 29.35
N VAL A 88 0.36 -1.70 28.46
CA VAL A 88 0.86 -0.69 27.51
C VAL A 88 0.08 0.59 27.72
N HIS A 89 0.79 1.67 28.00
CA HIS A 89 0.25 3.01 28.16
C HIS A 89 0.31 3.73 26.82
N LEU A 90 -0.84 4.15 26.31
CA LEU A 90 -0.94 4.93 25.08
C LEU A 90 -0.90 6.43 25.39
N THR A 91 -0.47 7.26 24.44
CA THR A 91 -0.49 8.73 24.60
C THR A 91 -1.89 9.34 24.43
N ARG A 92 -2.84 8.55 23.91
CA ARG A 92 -4.25 8.91 23.73
C ARG A 92 -5.12 7.69 23.97
N ASP A 93 -6.29 7.89 24.56
CA ASP A 93 -7.27 6.82 24.73
C ASP A 93 -7.68 6.20 23.39
N ARG A 94 -7.62 4.87 23.32
CA ARG A 94 -8.07 4.10 22.16
C ARG A 94 -8.93 2.93 22.65
N LYS A 95 -10.11 2.78 22.06
CA LYS A 95 -10.98 1.65 22.32
C LYS A 95 -10.39 0.39 21.67
N MET A 96 -9.71 -0.41 22.48
CA MET A 96 -9.31 -1.79 22.16
C MET A 96 -10.50 -2.73 22.38
N THR A 97 -10.47 -3.90 21.74
CA THR A 97 -11.55 -4.89 21.74
C THR A 97 -11.22 -6.05 22.68
N LEU A 98 -11.91 -6.12 23.82
CA LEU A 98 -11.75 -7.23 24.77
C LEU A 98 -11.94 -8.59 24.08
N GLY A 99 -11.10 -9.58 24.41
CA GLY A 99 -11.09 -10.89 23.76
C GLY A 99 -10.29 -10.98 22.44
N ALA A 100 -9.91 -9.84 21.83
CA ALA A 100 -9.10 -9.83 20.61
C ALA A 100 -7.70 -10.43 20.83
N TYR A 101 -7.09 -10.88 19.74
CA TYR A 101 -5.65 -11.12 19.70
C TYR A 101 -4.94 -9.81 19.37
N VAL A 102 -3.86 -9.52 20.10
CA VAL A 102 -3.00 -8.37 19.86
C VAL A 102 -1.65 -8.87 19.38
N VAL A 103 -1.17 -8.31 18.26
CA VAL A 103 0.19 -8.53 17.76
C VAL A 103 1.04 -7.33 18.15
N ILE A 104 2.07 -7.57 18.96
CA ILE A 104 3.04 -6.57 19.37
C ILE A 104 4.31 -6.75 18.51
N ARG A 105 4.63 -5.72 17.72
CA ARG A 105 5.87 -5.66 16.93
C ARG A 105 6.85 -4.74 17.63
N HIS A 106 7.93 -5.32 18.15
CA HIS A 106 9.07 -4.59 18.69
C HIS A 106 9.97 -3.99 17.60
N GLN A 107 9.93 -4.58 16.40
CA GLN A 107 10.63 -4.11 15.20
C GLN A 107 9.74 -4.36 13.97
N VAL A 108 9.56 -3.33 13.14
CA VAL A 108 8.75 -3.36 11.92
C VAL A 108 9.63 -3.41 10.66
N TYR A 109 10.67 -2.57 10.57
CA TYR A 109 11.45 -2.35 9.32
C TYR A 109 12.97 -2.60 9.47
N VAL A 110 13.42 -3.35 10.48
CA VAL A 110 14.84 -3.35 10.88
C VAL A 110 15.68 -4.38 10.10
N TYR A 111 15.25 -5.64 10.05
CA TYR A 111 16.02 -6.71 9.40
C TYR A 111 15.18 -7.44 8.36
N ASN A 112 15.43 -7.13 7.09
CA ASN A 112 14.85 -7.82 5.95
C ASN A 112 15.44 -9.24 5.84
N ALA A 113 14.66 -10.24 5.38
CA ALA A 113 15.21 -11.56 5.11
C ALA A 113 16.15 -11.56 3.89
N PHE A 114 15.80 -10.82 2.84
CA PHE A 114 16.68 -10.55 1.70
C PHE A 114 16.74 -9.05 1.40
N THR A 115 17.94 -8.54 1.12
CA THR A 115 18.14 -7.20 0.54
C THR A 115 19.01 -7.34 -0.70
N ILE A 116 18.51 -6.88 -1.84
CA ILE A 116 19.11 -7.00 -3.18
C ILE A 116 19.30 -5.57 -3.71
N HIS A 117 20.47 -5.26 -4.25
CA HIS A 117 20.85 -3.89 -4.52
C HIS A 117 21.87 -3.78 -5.65
N HIS A 118 21.57 -2.99 -6.69
CA HIS A 118 22.41 -2.88 -7.90
C HIS A 118 22.78 -4.24 -8.52
N CYS A 119 21.80 -5.14 -8.62
CA CYS A 119 21.95 -6.44 -9.28
C CYS A 119 21.16 -6.46 -10.61
N ALA A 120 21.40 -7.47 -11.43
CA ALA A 120 20.59 -7.78 -12.61
C ALA A 120 20.24 -9.27 -12.64
N ARG A 121 19.07 -9.63 -13.20
CA ARG A 121 18.63 -11.02 -13.46
C ARG A 121 18.61 -11.90 -12.20
N VAL A 122 17.98 -11.39 -11.13
CA VAL A 122 17.92 -12.07 -9.84
C VAL A 122 16.72 -13.02 -9.77
N VAL A 123 16.95 -14.25 -9.34
CA VAL A 123 15.89 -15.27 -9.22
C VAL A 123 15.87 -15.84 -7.79
N LEU A 124 14.72 -15.76 -7.13
CA LEU A 124 14.41 -16.54 -5.93
C LEU A 124 13.34 -17.57 -6.27
N ARG A 125 13.64 -18.86 -6.01
CA ARG A 125 12.79 -19.98 -6.39
C ARG A 125 12.67 -20.98 -5.24
N ASP A 126 11.45 -21.47 -4.98
CA ASP A 126 11.16 -22.51 -3.98
C ASP A 126 11.61 -22.16 -2.54
N VAL A 127 11.82 -20.87 -2.24
CA VAL A 127 12.25 -20.38 -0.93
C VAL A 127 11.07 -20.21 0.02
N THR A 128 11.17 -20.77 1.24
CA THR A 128 10.20 -20.51 2.32
C THR A 128 10.80 -19.62 3.41
N ILE A 129 10.16 -18.48 3.69
CA ILE A 129 10.56 -17.51 4.72
C ILE A 129 9.51 -17.52 5.83
N HIS A 130 9.88 -18.02 7.00
CA HIS A 130 8.96 -18.13 8.13
C HIS A 130 8.88 -16.88 9.01
N HIS A 131 9.95 -16.09 9.07
CA HIS A 131 9.95 -14.83 9.81
C HIS A 131 11.03 -13.85 9.35
N ALA A 132 10.72 -12.55 9.38
CA ALA A 132 11.68 -11.45 9.34
C ALA A 132 11.13 -10.24 10.13
N PRO A 133 11.91 -9.62 11.04
CA PRO A 133 11.54 -8.36 11.72
C PRO A 133 11.86 -7.14 10.83
N GLY A 134 11.38 -7.21 9.60
CA GLY A 134 11.60 -6.30 8.48
C GLY A 134 10.79 -6.79 7.29
N MET A 135 11.24 -6.50 6.07
CA MET A 135 10.62 -6.98 4.83
C MET A 135 11.03 -8.44 4.52
N GLY A 136 10.22 -9.17 3.76
CA GLY A 136 10.62 -10.49 3.26
C GLY A 136 11.74 -10.37 2.24
N LEU A 137 11.59 -9.46 1.28
CA LEU A 137 12.59 -9.10 0.28
C LEU A 137 12.52 -7.61 -0.04
N SER A 138 13.65 -6.92 -0.04
CA SER A 138 13.78 -5.54 -0.51
C SER A 138 14.76 -5.47 -1.68
N ALA A 139 14.27 -5.18 -2.88
CA ALA A 139 15.07 -4.99 -4.09
C ALA A 139 15.13 -3.50 -4.46
N LYS A 140 16.33 -2.99 -4.71
CA LYS A 140 16.56 -1.56 -4.97
C LYS A 140 17.52 -1.39 -6.15
N ARG A 141 17.24 -0.47 -7.08
CA ARG A 141 18.08 -0.23 -8.28
C ARG A 141 18.51 -1.53 -8.99
N THR A 142 17.59 -2.50 -9.08
CA THR A 142 17.85 -3.85 -9.57
C THR A 142 17.08 -4.10 -10.86
N GLU A 143 17.71 -4.71 -11.85
CA GLU A 143 17.10 -5.09 -13.12
C GLU A 143 16.65 -6.55 -13.10
N ASP A 144 15.50 -6.87 -13.68
CA ASP A 144 14.95 -8.22 -13.82
C ASP A 144 14.95 -9.08 -12.54
N VAL A 145 13.83 -9.07 -11.81
CA VAL A 145 13.68 -9.88 -10.58
C VAL A 145 12.54 -10.87 -10.73
N THR A 146 12.83 -12.17 -10.58
CA THR A 146 11.83 -13.24 -10.60
C THR A 146 11.71 -13.92 -9.25
N LEU A 147 10.51 -13.89 -8.68
CA LEU A 147 10.10 -14.70 -7.54
C LEU A 147 9.16 -15.79 -8.05
N LEU A 148 9.53 -17.06 -7.87
CA LEU A 148 8.75 -18.20 -8.33
C LEU A 148 8.54 -19.20 -7.18
N ARG A 149 7.28 -19.45 -6.81
CA ARG A 149 6.90 -20.36 -5.70
C ARG A 149 7.54 -19.99 -4.34
N VAL A 150 7.80 -18.70 -4.12
CA VAL A 150 8.29 -18.19 -2.83
C VAL A 150 7.14 -18.18 -1.82
N ARG A 151 7.41 -18.65 -0.59
CA ARG A 151 6.40 -18.82 0.47
C ARG A 151 6.79 -18.02 1.71
N MET A 152 6.16 -16.88 1.92
CA MET A 152 6.24 -16.12 3.16
C MET A 152 5.04 -16.51 4.03
N VAL A 153 5.24 -17.46 4.95
CA VAL A 153 4.15 -18.07 5.73
C VAL A 153 4.58 -18.33 7.18
N PRO A 154 3.70 -18.15 8.19
CA PRO A 154 4.08 -18.37 9.58
C PRO A 154 4.54 -19.82 9.79
N ARG A 155 5.56 -20.05 10.62
CA ARG A 155 6.04 -21.42 10.88
C ARG A 155 4.87 -22.28 11.39
N PRO A 156 4.61 -23.48 10.83
CA PRO A 156 3.54 -24.35 11.30
C PRO A 156 3.62 -24.60 12.81
N ARG A 157 2.45 -24.71 13.48
CA ARG A 157 2.30 -24.92 14.93
C ARG A 157 2.91 -23.84 15.84
N SER A 158 3.52 -22.77 15.30
CA SER A 158 4.15 -21.70 16.12
C SER A 158 3.18 -20.74 16.82
N GLY A 159 1.87 -20.85 16.56
CA GLY A 159 0.86 -19.95 17.10
C GLY A 159 0.90 -18.51 16.55
N ARG A 160 1.83 -18.17 15.64
CA ARG A 160 1.96 -16.82 15.06
C ARG A 160 0.84 -16.52 14.04
N VAL A 161 0.38 -15.26 13.97
CA VAL A 161 -0.48 -14.78 12.85
C VAL A 161 0.30 -14.04 11.76
N LEU A 162 1.47 -13.48 12.09
CA LEU A 162 2.37 -12.86 11.10
C LEU A 162 3.55 -13.79 10.77
N SER A 163 3.98 -13.76 9.50
CA SER A 163 5.32 -14.22 9.12
C SER A 163 6.27 -13.02 9.00
N ILE A 164 5.95 -12.01 8.20
CA ILE A 164 6.82 -10.84 7.98
C ILE A 164 6.34 -9.66 8.83
N SER A 165 7.26 -8.88 9.42
CA SER A 165 6.88 -7.71 10.25
C SER A 165 6.47 -6.48 9.45
N SER A 166 6.92 -6.33 8.21
CA SER A 166 6.44 -5.35 7.24
C SER A 166 6.08 -6.01 5.89
N ASP A 167 6.40 -5.37 4.77
CA ASP A 167 6.10 -5.79 3.41
C ASP A 167 6.72 -7.17 3.09
N GLY A 168 5.96 -8.03 2.41
CA GLY A 168 6.48 -9.28 1.86
C GLY A 168 7.60 -8.99 0.86
N THR A 169 7.32 -8.20 -0.17
CA THR A 169 8.28 -7.86 -1.23
C THR A 169 8.22 -6.38 -1.57
N HIS A 170 9.36 -5.71 -1.68
CA HIS A 170 9.43 -4.26 -1.87
C HIS A 170 10.47 -3.92 -2.94
N PHE A 171 10.03 -3.29 -4.04
CA PHE A 171 10.86 -2.98 -5.19
C PHE A 171 10.88 -1.46 -5.42
N SER A 172 12.04 -0.82 -5.23
CA SER A 172 12.18 0.63 -5.37
C SER A 172 13.21 1.02 -6.44
N GLY A 173 12.77 1.73 -7.49
CA GLY A 173 13.63 2.20 -8.58
C GLY A 173 14.31 1.08 -9.36
N CYS A 174 13.62 -0.05 -9.54
CA CYS A 174 14.08 -1.19 -10.33
C CYS A 174 13.87 -0.95 -11.84
N SER A 175 14.38 -1.84 -12.70
CA SER A 175 14.23 -1.79 -14.16
C SER A 175 13.99 -3.19 -14.73
N GLY A 176 13.81 -3.31 -16.06
CA GLY A 176 13.47 -4.58 -16.69
C GLY A 176 12.07 -5.05 -16.28
N THR A 177 11.93 -6.34 -15.92
CA THR A 177 10.65 -6.94 -15.50
C THR A 177 10.72 -7.53 -14.09
N ILE A 178 9.76 -7.17 -13.24
CA ILE A 178 9.50 -7.86 -11.97
C ILE A 178 8.44 -8.94 -12.19
N ARG A 179 8.79 -10.20 -11.91
CA ARG A 179 7.91 -11.36 -12.02
C ARG A 179 7.66 -11.94 -10.63
N ILE A 180 6.41 -12.05 -10.22
CA ILE A 180 5.99 -12.66 -8.94
C ILE A 180 4.95 -13.71 -9.29
N VAL A 181 5.35 -14.98 -9.27
CA VAL A 181 4.57 -16.09 -9.85
C VAL A 181 4.44 -17.25 -8.87
N ASP A 182 3.22 -17.74 -8.68
CA ASP A 182 2.85 -18.87 -7.81
C ASP A 182 3.31 -18.73 -6.35
N CYS A 183 3.55 -17.49 -5.88
CA CYS A 183 4.01 -17.22 -4.53
C CYS A 183 2.85 -17.24 -3.50
N THR A 184 3.18 -17.52 -2.24
CA THR A 184 2.24 -17.44 -1.12
C THR A 184 2.71 -16.41 -0.09
N PHE A 185 1.87 -15.43 0.22
CA PHE A 185 2.10 -14.40 1.23
C PHE A 185 1.01 -14.50 2.30
N GLN A 186 1.32 -15.05 3.47
CA GLN A 186 0.37 -15.20 4.57
C GLN A 186 0.83 -14.42 5.81
N GLY A 187 -0.01 -13.49 6.26
CA GLY A 187 0.27 -12.70 7.45
C GLY A 187 1.48 -11.78 7.26
N MET A 188 1.51 -10.99 6.19
CA MET A 188 2.46 -9.87 6.12
C MET A 188 2.07 -8.81 7.14
N GLY A 189 3.06 -8.04 7.57
CA GLY A 189 2.91 -6.91 8.47
C GLY A 189 2.75 -5.57 7.75
N ASP A 190 3.09 -5.47 6.47
CA ASP A 190 2.57 -4.47 5.53
C ASP A 190 2.19 -5.14 4.18
N ASP A 191 2.50 -4.58 3.02
CA ASP A 191 1.93 -5.07 1.75
C ASP A 191 2.48 -6.45 1.33
N ALA A 192 1.76 -7.21 0.50
CA ALA A 192 2.34 -8.44 -0.10
C ALA A 192 3.42 -8.10 -1.12
N THR A 193 3.15 -7.11 -1.98
CA THR A 193 4.18 -6.44 -2.79
C THR A 193 3.94 -4.94 -2.85
N ASN A 194 5.03 -4.16 -2.89
CA ASN A 194 5.04 -2.76 -3.31
C ASN A 194 6.08 -2.57 -4.43
N ILE A 195 5.68 -2.04 -5.58
CA ILE A 195 6.55 -1.78 -6.75
C ILE A 195 6.42 -0.30 -7.13
N HIS A 196 7.52 0.45 -7.03
CA HIS A 196 7.49 1.90 -7.23
C HIS A 196 8.86 2.50 -7.60
N GLY A 197 8.85 3.75 -8.07
CA GLY A 197 9.99 4.68 -8.07
C GLY A 197 9.88 5.69 -6.92
N PHE A 198 10.74 6.70 -6.92
CA PHE A 198 10.62 7.85 -6.01
C PHE A 198 10.49 9.16 -6.80
N TYR A 199 9.85 10.15 -6.17
CA TYR A 199 9.92 11.55 -6.55
C TYR A 199 11.09 12.23 -5.84
N LEU A 200 11.88 13.00 -6.59
CA LEU A 200 12.81 14.00 -6.07
C LEU A 200 12.12 15.37 -6.12
N ASN A 201 12.06 16.09 -5.01
CA ASN A 201 11.62 17.48 -4.98
C ASN A 201 12.75 18.40 -5.45
N VAL A 202 12.47 19.37 -6.32
CA VAL A 202 13.37 20.50 -6.60
C VAL A 202 13.46 21.38 -5.36
N VAL A 203 14.69 21.73 -4.93
CA VAL A 203 14.96 22.43 -3.66
C VAL A 203 15.72 23.75 -3.79
N ALA A 204 16.18 24.11 -4.98
CA ALA A 204 16.78 25.40 -5.29
C ALA A 204 16.32 25.86 -6.68
N GLU A 205 16.39 27.17 -6.94
CA GLU A 205 16.03 27.71 -8.25
C GLU A 205 16.87 27.07 -9.36
N PRO A 206 16.25 26.60 -10.47
CA PRO A 206 16.97 25.99 -11.58
C PRO A 206 18.02 26.95 -12.19
N LYS A 207 19.19 26.42 -12.57
CA LYS A 207 20.29 27.22 -13.12
C LYS A 207 20.80 26.61 -14.43
N GLY A 208 20.58 27.31 -15.54
CA GLY A 208 21.00 26.84 -16.87
C GLY A 208 20.35 25.51 -17.24
N ARG A 209 21.14 24.43 -17.21
CA ARG A 209 20.67 23.04 -17.44
C ARG A 209 20.67 22.18 -16.18
N THR A 210 20.91 22.75 -15.01
CA THR A 210 21.12 22.02 -13.75
C THR A 210 20.02 22.29 -12.72
N VAL A 211 19.57 21.23 -12.06
CA VAL A 211 18.53 21.23 -11.02
C VAL A 211 19.09 20.63 -9.73
N GLU A 212 18.86 21.27 -8.60
CA GLU A 212 19.13 20.68 -7.28
C GLU A 212 17.87 20.02 -6.74
N ALA A 213 17.90 18.70 -6.50
CA ALA A 213 16.73 17.95 -6.08
C ALA A 213 17.02 16.84 -5.05
N LYS A 214 16.06 16.53 -4.17
CA LYS A 214 16.16 15.43 -3.18
C LYS A 214 14.83 14.79 -2.82
N CYS A 215 14.86 13.54 -2.40
CA CYS A 215 13.67 12.91 -1.82
C CYS A 215 13.42 13.45 -0.40
N LYS A 216 12.23 14.00 -0.15
CA LYS A 216 11.85 14.67 1.10
C LYS A 216 12.04 13.80 2.36
N LYS A 217 11.76 12.50 2.27
CA LYS A 217 11.71 11.59 3.43
C LYS A 217 12.98 10.75 3.64
N THR A 218 13.47 10.13 2.58
CA THR A 218 14.54 9.12 2.65
C THR A 218 15.71 9.51 1.76
N TRP A 219 16.88 8.94 2.02
CA TRP A 219 17.90 8.84 0.99
C TRP A 219 17.38 7.96 -0.15
N ILE A 220 17.60 8.40 -1.39
CA ILE A 220 17.44 7.58 -2.59
C ILE A 220 18.71 7.75 -3.44
N TRP A 221 19.04 6.74 -4.23
CA TRP A 221 20.13 6.83 -5.18
C TRP A 221 19.83 7.90 -6.24
N PRO A 222 20.85 8.65 -6.69
CA PRO A 222 20.70 9.60 -7.78
C PRO A 222 20.23 8.91 -9.07
N PRO A 223 19.68 9.67 -10.03
CA PRO A 223 19.68 9.22 -11.42
C PRO A 223 21.12 9.01 -11.92
N ILE A 224 21.29 8.32 -13.04
CA ILE A 224 22.57 8.14 -13.73
C ILE A 224 22.56 8.86 -15.08
N VAL A 225 23.74 9.07 -15.65
CA VAL A 225 23.88 9.62 -17.02
C VAL A 225 23.13 8.72 -18.00
N GLY A 226 22.31 9.33 -18.87
CA GLY A 226 21.39 8.64 -19.78
C GLY A 226 19.98 8.41 -19.23
N ASP A 227 19.73 8.59 -17.92
CA ASP A 227 18.36 8.49 -17.38
C ASP A 227 17.44 9.56 -17.97
N VAL A 228 16.20 9.17 -18.28
CA VAL A 228 15.12 10.08 -18.65
C VAL A 228 14.36 10.43 -17.37
N MET A 229 14.26 11.72 -17.05
CA MET A 229 13.47 12.23 -15.92
C MET A 229 12.21 12.91 -16.43
N GLU A 230 11.07 12.66 -15.77
CA GLU A 230 9.81 13.37 -15.95
C GLU A 230 9.71 14.54 -14.96
N PHE A 231 9.68 15.77 -15.49
CA PHE A 231 9.35 16.98 -14.74
C PHE A 231 7.84 16.99 -14.48
N THR A 232 7.44 16.92 -13.21
CA THR A 232 6.08 16.62 -12.77
C THR A 232 5.57 17.70 -11.84
N ASP A 233 4.38 18.20 -12.14
CA ASP A 233 3.68 19.17 -11.31
C ASP A 233 3.16 18.50 -10.02
N PRO A 234 3.45 19.04 -8.83
CA PRO A 234 3.25 18.33 -7.55
C PRO A 234 1.77 18.26 -7.12
N ILE A 235 0.90 19.05 -7.77
CA ILE A 235 -0.52 19.18 -7.42
C ILE A 235 -1.39 18.33 -8.34
N SER A 236 -1.13 18.38 -9.63
CA SER A 236 -1.80 17.54 -10.62
C SER A 236 -1.23 16.13 -10.71
N LEU A 237 0.06 15.94 -10.38
CA LEU A 237 0.86 14.73 -10.65
C LEU A 237 1.00 14.37 -12.13
N LEU A 238 0.75 15.33 -13.02
CA LEU A 238 0.99 15.16 -14.45
C LEU A 238 2.43 15.57 -14.79
N PRO A 239 3.17 14.74 -15.54
CA PRO A 239 4.42 15.16 -16.14
C PRO A 239 4.13 16.19 -17.24
N TYR A 240 4.88 17.29 -17.26
CA TYR A 240 4.75 18.36 -18.24
C TYR A 240 5.95 18.47 -19.19
N ALA A 241 7.07 17.83 -18.87
CA ALA A 241 8.25 17.74 -19.73
C ALA A 241 9.10 16.52 -19.36
N THR A 242 10.06 16.19 -20.22
CA THR A 242 11.10 15.17 -19.96
C THR A 242 12.48 15.72 -20.26
N GLY A 243 13.51 15.25 -19.54
CA GLY A 243 14.90 15.60 -19.82
C GLY A 243 15.83 14.40 -19.66
N VAL A 244 16.87 14.33 -20.49
CA VAL A 244 17.92 13.30 -20.41
C VAL A 244 19.09 13.81 -19.58
N VAL A 245 19.49 13.04 -18.57
CA VAL A 245 20.58 13.37 -17.65
C VAL A 245 21.95 13.23 -18.32
N THR A 246 22.80 14.25 -18.20
CA THR A 246 24.18 14.27 -18.75
C THR A 246 25.26 14.29 -17.68
N ALA A 247 24.98 14.82 -16.49
CA ALA A 247 25.87 14.76 -15.34
C ALA A 247 25.08 14.74 -14.03
N VAL A 248 25.64 14.12 -12.98
CA VAL A 248 25.06 14.14 -11.63
C VAL A 248 26.15 14.28 -10.57
N GLU A 249 26.01 15.27 -9.71
CA GLU A 249 26.83 15.46 -8.51
C GLU A 249 25.98 15.23 -7.26
N VAL A 250 26.59 14.77 -6.17
CA VAL A 250 25.87 14.24 -5.01
C VAL A 250 26.42 14.80 -3.70
N ASP A 251 25.70 15.71 -3.08
CA ASP A 251 25.93 16.16 -1.71
C ASP A 251 25.23 15.19 -0.73
N ARG A 252 26.03 14.27 -0.19
CA ARG A 252 25.55 13.23 0.74
C ARG A 252 25.03 13.82 2.08
N PRO A 253 25.73 14.76 2.76
CA PRO A 253 25.22 15.43 3.96
C PRO A 253 23.83 16.06 3.80
N SER A 254 23.62 16.93 2.80
CA SER A 254 22.32 17.62 2.62
C SER A 254 21.25 16.74 1.93
N ARG A 255 21.72 15.60 1.39
CA ARG A 255 21.02 14.63 0.55
C ARG A 255 20.59 15.18 -0.83
N ILE A 256 21.27 16.19 -1.34
CA ILE A 256 20.95 16.86 -2.62
C ILE A 256 21.69 16.18 -3.78
N HIS A 257 20.95 15.94 -4.86
CA HIS A 257 21.50 15.58 -6.16
C HIS A 257 21.46 16.82 -7.06
N ARG A 258 22.61 17.24 -7.58
CA ARG A 258 22.70 18.26 -8.66
C ARG A 258 22.63 17.50 -9.97
N VAL A 259 21.55 17.65 -10.72
CA VAL A 259 21.29 16.88 -11.96
C VAL A 259 21.34 17.83 -13.14
N THR A 260 22.29 17.63 -14.05
CA THR A 260 22.41 18.38 -15.30
C THR A 260 21.77 17.62 -16.44
N PHE A 261 21.03 18.34 -17.28
CA PHE A 261 20.30 17.80 -18.42
C PHE A 261 20.96 18.18 -19.76
N ARG A 262 20.74 17.36 -20.78
CA ARG A 262 21.24 17.61 -22.14
C ARG A 262 20.64 18.89 -22.72
N ASP A 263 19.32 19.01 -22.63
CA ASP A 263 18.53 20.06 -23.25
C ASP A 263 18.21 21.17 -22.22
N PRO A 264 17.81 22.39 -22.63
CA PRO A 264 17.36 23.44 -21.72
C PRO A 264 16.24 22.97 -20.79
N LEU A 265 16.22 23.50 -19.56
CA LEU A 265 15.15 23.18 -18.60
C LEU A 265 13.82 23.81 -19.04
N PRO A 266 12.67 23.20 -18.71
CA PRO A 266 11.36 23.78 -19.00
C PRO A 266 11.21 25.13 -18.29
N GLU A 267 10.77 26.17 -19.00
CA GLU A 267 10.63 27.54 -18.46
C GLU A 267 9.74 27.62 -17.21
N ARG A 268 8.75 26.73 -17.10
CA ARG A 268 7.82 26.62 -15.96
C ARG A 268 8.37 25.85 -14.75
N LEU A 269 9.61 25.36 -14.80
CA LEU A 269 10.22 24.58 -13.72
C LEU A 269 10.54 25.50 -12.53
N LYS A 270 10.20 25.06 -11.32
CA LYS A 270 10.35 25.85 -10.10
C LYS A 270 10.65 24.98 -8.87
N VAL A 271 11.07 25.62 -7.79
CA VAL A 271 11.20 24.97 -6.47
C VAL A 271 9.89 24.32 -6.04
N GLY A 272 9.97 23.10 -5.51
CA GLY A 272 8.82 22.30 -5.08
C GLY A 272 8.32 21.27 -6.11
N ASP A 273 8.54 21.51 -7.41
CA ASP A 273 8.19 20.54 -8.46
C ASP A 273 8.93 19.21 -8.29
N PHE A 274 8.41 18.15 -8.91
CA PHE A 274 8.99 16.81 -8.78
C PHE A 274 9.75 16.39 -10.04
N LEU A 275 10.84 15.64 -9.85
CA LEU A 275 11.45 14.80 -10.87
C LEU A 275 11.13 13.34 -10.55
N ALA A 276 10.63 12.59 -11.53
CA ALA A 276 10.51 11.13 -11.45
C ALA A 276 11.40 10.46 -12.50
N ASN A 277 12.09 9.39 -12.14
CA ASN A 277 12.93 8.66 -13.08
C ASN A 277 12.05 7.73 -13.94
N ALA A 278 12.00 7.99 -15.24
CA ALA A 278 11.21 7.23 -16.21
C ALA A 278 11.98 6.04 -16.82
N SER A 279 13.32 6.03 -16.73
CA SER A 279 14.16 4.88 -17.13
C SER A 279 14.07 3.72 -16.13
N HIS A 280 13.96 4.02 -14.83
CA HIS A 280 13.85 3.03 -13.75
C HIS A 280 12.39 2.76 -13.35
N VAL A 281 11.59 2.32 -14.33
CA VAL A 281 10.18 1.96 -14.18
C VAL A 281 9.97 0.55 -14.73
N PRO A 282 9.96 -0.50 -13.88
CA PRO A 282 9.96 -1.89 -14.34
C PRO A 282 8.57 -2.33 -14.80
N ALA A 283 8.50 -3.11 -15.88
CA ALA A 283 7.30 -3.88 -16.18
C ALA A 283 7.01 -4.87 -15.02
N ALA A 284 5.75 -5.27 -14.83
CA ALA A 284 5.39 -6.17 -13.75
C ALA A 284 4.46 -7.31 -14.21
N TYR A 285 4.75 -8.53 -13.77
CA TYR A 285 3.93 -9.71 -13.99
C TYR A 285 3.66 -10.41 -12.65
N VAL A 286 2.46 -10.20 -12.09
CA VAL A 286 2.04 -10.70 -10.78
C VAL A 286 0.91 -11.70 -10.98
N ALA A 287 1.23 -13.00 -11.06
CA ALA A 287 0.29 -14.03 -11.48
C ALA A 287 0.25 -15.28 -10.58
N GLY A 288 -0.94 -15.87 -10.42
CA GLY A 288 -1.11 -17.15 -9.70
C GLY A 288 -0.87 -17.10 -8.18
N ASN A 289 -0.64 -15.91 -7.61
CA ASN A 289 -0.23 -15.78 -6.22
C ASN A 289 -1.41 -15.90 -5.24
N THR A 290 -1.12 -16.34 -4.02
CA THR A 290 -2.07 -16.39 -2.91
C THR A 290 -1.64 -15.42 -1.79
N VAL A 291 -2.54 -14.52 -1.38
CA VAL A 291 -2.32 -13.53 -0.31
C VAL A 291 -3.38 -13.71 0.78
N LEU A 292 -2.98 -13.94 2.04
CA LEU A 292 -3.87 -14.34 3.14
C LEU A 292 -3.61 -13.52 4.41
N GLY A 293 -4.61 -12.74 4.86
CA GLY A 293 -4.63 -12.15 6.21
C GLY A 293 -3.60 -11.06 6.50
N ASN A 294 -3.06 -10.41 5.48
CA ASN A 294 -2.09 -9.32 5.65
C ASN A 294 -2.74 -8.09 6.30
N ARG A 295 -2.00 -7.45 7.21
CA ARG A 295 -1.95 -5.98 7.26
C ARG A 295 -0.81 -5.60 6.32
N ALA A 296 -0.90 -4.69 5.35
CA ALA A 296 -1.98 -3.74 5.06
C ALA A 296 -2.71 -4.07 3.75
N ARG A 297 -2.11 -3.81 2.57
CA ARG A 297 -2.72 -4.10 1.26
C ARG A 297 -2.21 -5.44 0.72
N GLY A 298 -2.81 -5.90 -0.38
CA GLY A 298 -2.28 -7.03 -1.13
C GLY A 298 -1.14 -6.56 -2.02
N PHE A 299 -1.47 -6.12 -3.23
CA PHE A 299 -0.48 -5.63 -4.19
C PHE A 299 -0.59 -4.12 -4.39
N VAL A 300 0.52 -3.41 -4.17
CA VAL A 300 0.68 -1.98 -4.45
C VAL A 300 1.52 -1.80 -5.71
N ILE A 301 0.89 -1.24 -6.73
CA ILE A 301 1.45 -1.15 -8.09
C ILE A 301 1.57 0.33 -8.48
N LYS A 302 2.79 0.84 -8.53
CA LYS A 302 3.13 2.23 -8.90
C LYS A 302 4.13 2.27 -10.06
N THR A 303 3.88 1.41 -11.05
CA THR A 303 4.73 1.24 -12.23
C THR A 303 3.90 1.22 -13.52
N ARG A 304 4.56 1.04 -14.66
CA ARG A 304 3.97 0.98 -16.00
C ARG A 304 4.06 -0.45 -16.55
N ASN A 305 3.22 -0.78 -17.53
CA ASN A 305 3.21 -2.08 -18.23
C ASN A 305 3.11 -3.26 -17.23
N ALA A 306 2.03 -3.27 -16.44
CA ALA A 306 1.83 -4.22 -15.34
C ALA A 306 0.62 -5.12 -15.59
N VAL A 307 0.78 -6.43 -15.41
CA VAL A 307 -0.29 -7.43 -15.45
C VAL A 307 -0.41 -8.09 -14.08
N ILE A 308 -1.60 -8.02 -13.49
CA ILE A 308 -1.95 -8.60 -12.20
C ILE A 308 -3.12 -9.55 -12.44
N GLU A 309 -2.84 -10.86 -12.50
CA GLU A 309 -3.85 -11.83 -12.95
C GLU A 309 -3.92 -13.16 -12.20
N ASN A 310 -5.11 -13.77 -12.17
CA ASN A 310 -5.33 -15.09 -11.61
C ASN A 310 -4.87 -15.25 -10.14
N ASN A 311 -4.76 -14.15 -9.39
CA ASN A 311 -4.35 -14.17 -7.98
C ASN A 311 -5.55 -14.34 -7.06
N ARG A 312 -5.33 -14.96 -5.89
CA ARG A 312 -6.30 -15.04 -4.79
C ARG A 312 -5.82 -14.17 -3.63
N LEU A 313 -6.61 -13.18 -3.26
CA LEU A 313 -6.37 -12.31 -2.11
C LEU A 313 -7.53 -12.43 -1.13
N GLU A 314 -7.23 -12.73 0.15
CA GLU A 314 -8.25 -13.01 1.15
C GLU A 314 -7.92 -12.45 2.54
N GLY A 315 -8.90 -11.80 3.17
CA GLY A 315 -8.78 -11.31 4.55
C GLY A 315 -7.75 -10.19 4.75
N VAL A 316 -7.29 -9.57 3.66
CA VAL A 316 -6.36 -8.43 3.65
C VAL A 316 -7.02 -7.20 4.28
N SER A 317 -6.34 -6.50 5.18
CA SER A 317 -6.93 -5.43 5.98
C SER A 317 -7.33 -4.19 5.14
N GLY A 318 -6.52 -3.84 4.14
CA GLY A 318 -6.76 -2.78 3.15
C GLY A 318 -7.19 -3.34 1.78
N ALA A 319 -7.05 -2.53 0.73
CA ALA A 319 -7.33 -2.96 -0.64
C ALA A 319 -6.56 -4.24 -1.01
N GLY A 320 -7.21 -5.16 -1.72
CA GLY A 320 -6.53 -6.32 -2.28
C GLY A 320 -5.54 -5.88 -3.36
N ILE A 321 -6.00 -5.05 -4.30
CA ILE A 321 -5.16 -4.48 -5.36
C ILE A 321 -5.26 -2.96 -5.29
N PHE A 322 -4.10 -2.31 -5.20
CA PHE A 322 -3.96 -0.85 -5.07
C PHE A 322 -3.02 -0.33 -6.15
N VAL A 323 -3.59 0.12 -7.27
CA VAL A 323 -2.83 0.81 -8.32
C VAL A 323 -2.74 2.27 -7.91
N ALA A 324 -1.53 2.83 -7.77
CA ALA A 324 -1.40 4.12 -7.11
C ALA A 324 -0.22 4.94 -7.57
N VAL A 325 -0.24 6.22 -7.20
CA VAL A 325 0.92 7.11 -7.14
C VAL A 325 0.77 8.01 -5.92
N GLU A 326 1.87 8.37 -5.26
CA GLU A 326 1.83 9.07 -3.98
C GLU A 326 2.89 10.16 -3.93
N GLY A 327 2.46 11.42 -4.01
CA GLY A 327 3.29 12.62 -4.01
C GLY A 327 3.30 13.39 -2.68
N GLU A 328 2.63 12.89 -1.63
CA GLU A 328 2.46 13.59 -0.35
C GLU A 328 3.43 13.09 0.72
N HIS A 329 3.17 11.92 1.30
CA HIS A 329 3.91 11.42 2.46
C HIS A 329 5.11 10.56 2.05
N TRP A 330 4.90 9.57 1.18
CA TRP A 330 5.88 8.55 0.82
C TRP A 330 6.75 8.96 -0.37
N ARG A 331 6.25 9.85 -1.24
CA ARG A 331 6.96 10.32 -2.45
C ARG A 331 7.29 9.17 -3.39
N GLU A 332 6.37 8.23 -3.53
CA GLU A 332 6.52 7.04 -4.37
C GLU A 332 5.87 7.28 -5.74
N SER A 333 6.75 7.48 -6.73
CA SER A 333 6.41 7.60 -8.16
C SER A 333 6.16 6.19 -8.75
N ILE A 334 5.63 6.03 -9.96
CA ILE A 334 5.27 7.05 -10.95
C ILE A 334 3.81 6.89 -11.42
N ALA A 335 3.29 7.92 -12.08
CA ALA A 335 2.03 7.89 -12.82
C ALA A 335 1.92 6.63 -13.70
N THR A 336 0.96 5.76 -13.39
CA THR A 336 0.87 4.42 -13.99
C THR A 336 0.31 4.46 -15.41
N ARG A 337 0.79 3.56 -16.26
CA ARG A 337 0.40 3.41 -17.68
C ARG A 337 0.25 1.92 -17.97
N ASN A 338 -0.73 1.54 -18.78
CA ASN A 338 -0.90 0.16 -19.28
C ASN A 338 -0.93 -0.87 -18.13
N VAL A 339 -1.94 -0.77 -17.26
CA VAL A 339 -2.09 -1.68 -16.10
C VAL A 339 -3.34 -2.53 -16.27
N ILE A 340 -3.13 -3.85 -16.31
CA ILE A 340 -4.17 -4.87 -16.45
C ILE A 340 -4.35 -5.57 -15.10
N VAL A 341 -5.56 -5.51 -14.55
CA VAL A 341 -6.00 -6.23 -13.36
C VAL A 341 -7.11 -7.18 -13.80
N ARG A 342 -6.82 -8.47 -14.00
CA ARG A 342 -7.81 -9.41 -14.54
C ARG A 342 -7.94 -10.75 -13.81
N ASN A 343 -9.15 -11.31 -13.79
CA ASN A 343 -9.42 -12.66 -13.29
C ASN A 343 -8.97 -12.93 -11.84
N ASN A 344 -8.80 -11.90 -11.00
CA ASN A 344 -8.39 -12.07 -9.60
C ASN A 344 -9.60 -12.36 -8.71
N LEU A 345 -9.42 -13.20 -7.69
CA LEU A 345 -10.38 -13.39 -6.60
C LEU A 345 -9.95 -12.52 -5.41
N ILE A 346 -10.83 -11.60 -4.98
CA ILE A 346 -10.57 -10.66 -3.88
C ILE A 346 -11.70 -10.83 -2.85
N ARG A 347 -11.43 -11.55 -1.76
CA ARG A 347 -12.45 -12.01 -0.80
C ARG A 347 -12.23 -11.48 0.61
N ASN A 348 -13.23 -10.83 1.19
CA ASN A 348 -13.19 -10.25 2.53
C ASN A 348 -12.02 -9.27 2.76
N CYS A 349 -11.54 -8.63 1.69
CA CYS A 349 -10.51 -7.61 1.76
C CYS A 349 -11.09 -6.25 2.17
N ASN A 350 -10.22 -5.29 2.48
CA ASN A 350 -10.55 -3.89 2.75
C ASN A 350 -11.49 -3.67 3.96
N GLY A 351 -11.44 -4.58 4.93
CA GLY A 351 -12.27 -4.55 6.14
C GLY A 351 -11.56 -4.23 7.45
N GLY A 352 -10.22 -4.29 7.49
CA GLY A 352 -9.44 -4.07 8.71
C GLY A 352 -9.15 -2.58 8.99
N PRO A 353 -8.10 -2.25 9.75
CA PRO A 353 -7.76 -0.85 10.04
C PRO A 353 -7.28 -0.06 8.81
N SER A 354 -6.55 -0.69 7.87
CA SER A 354 -5.87 -0.01 6.75
C SER A 354 -6.78 0.27 5.53
N ARG A 355 -8.08 0.54 5.74
CA ARG A 355 -9.08 0.63 4.66
C ARG A 355 -8.80 1.74 3.64
N ARG A 356 -8.97 1.39 2.37
CA ARG A 356 -9.04 2.27 1.20
C ARG A 356 -10.48 2.38 0.69
N TRP A 357 -10.70 3.15 -0.37
CA TRP A 357 -12.01 3.39 -0.97
C TRP A 357 -12.66 2.14 -1.56
N ALA A 358 -11.88 1.14 -1.96
CA ALA A 358 -12.40 -0.08 -2.58
C ALA A 358 -11.48 -1.30 -2.40
N ALA A 359 -11.99 -2.48 -2.79
CA ALA A 359 -11.24 -3.73 -2.83
C ALA A 359 -10.21 -3.78 -3.98
N ILE A 360 -10.59 -3.29 -5.18
CA ILE A 360 -9.68 -2.83 -6.23
C ILE A 360 -9.73 -1.31 -6.22
N CYS A 361 -8.60 -0.66 -5.95
CA CYS A 361 -8.55 0.78 -5.71
C CYS A 361 -7.45 1.41 -6.57
N VAL A 362 -7.83 2.28 -7.50
CA VAL A 362 -6.91 3.11 -8.31
C VAL A 362 -6.90 4.52 -7.73
N PHE A 363 -5.73 5.07 -7.40
CA PHE A 363 -5.65 6.29 -6.59
C PHE A 363 -4.34 7.08 -6.73
N ALA A 364 -4.45 8.37 -7.06
CA ALA A 364 -3.36 9.34 -7.01
C ALA A 364 -3.52 10.32 -5.83
N LEU A 365 -2.55 10.39 -4.91
CA LEU A 365 -2.52 11.38 -3.82
C LEU A 365 -1.46 12.44 -4.10
N SER A 366 -1.87 13.69 -4.30
CA SER A 366 -1.01 14.85 -4.55
C SER A 366 -0.85 15.74 -3.31
N GLU A 367 0.02 16.76 -3.39
CA GLU A 367 0.31 17.61 -2.24
C GLU A 367 -0.89 18.41 -1.73
N GLY A 368 -0.96 18.55 -0.41
CA GLY A 368 -2.11 19.14 0.29
C GLY A 368 -3.24 18.13 0.48
N HIS A 369 -2.92 16.83 0.52
CA HIS A 369 -3.89 15.73 0.62
C HIS A 369 -4.97 15.71 -0.48
N ARG A 370 -4.64 16.18 -1.69
CA ARG A 370 -5.58 16.28 -2.82
C ARG A 370 -5.58 15.03 -3.69
N GLN A 371 -6.68 14.83 -4.42
CA GLN A 371 -6.74 13.84 -5.49
C GLN A 371 -5.95 14.36 -6.69
N GLY A 372 -5.10 13.52 -7.30
CA GLY A 372 -4.42 13.84 -8.55
C GLY A 372 -5.38 14.16 -9.71
N ALA A 373 -4.88 14.84 -10.73
CA ALA A 373 -5.68 15.30 -11.87
C ALA A 373 -6.17 14.16 -12.78
N VAL A 374 -7.12 14.46 -13.67
CA VAL A 374 -7.56 13.54 -14.72
C VAL A 374 -6.35 13.10 -15.56
N GLY A 375 -6.25 11.80 -15.84
CA GLY A 375 -5.16 11.24 -16.66
C GLY A 375 -3.80 11.06 -15.99
N VAL A 376 -3.71 11.11 -14.65
CA VAL A 376 -2.53 10.65 -13.90
C VAL A 376 -2.33 9.14 -14.06
N HIS A 377 -3.42 8.37 -14.21
CA HIS A 377 -3.41 6.96 -14.61
C HIS A 377 -3.97 6.85 -16.03
N ARG A 378 -3.34 6.09 -16.94
CA ARG A 378 -3.84 5.93 -18.33
C ARG A 378 -3.73 4.50 -18.87
N GLY A 379 -4.70 4.07 -19.66
CA GLY A 379 -4.71 2.74 -20.27
C GLY A 379 -4.86 1.63 -19.23
N LEU A 380 -5.93 1.67 -18.45
CA LEU A 380 -6.20 0.65 -17.42
C LEU A 380 -7.28 -0.33 -17.88
N LEU A 381 -7.09 -1.61 -17.58
CA LEU A 381 -8.09 -2.66 -17.78
C LEU A 381 -8.36 -3.38 -16.46
N ILE A 382 -9.59 -3.30 -15.96
CA ILE A 382 -10.05 -4.02 -14.77
C ILE A 382 -11.11 -5.02 -15.24
N GLN A 383 -10.75 -6.28 -15.47
CA GLN A 383 -11.58 -7.24 -16.21
C GLN A 383 -11.80 -8.58 -15.51
N GLY A 384 -13.04 -9.08 -15.47
CA GLY A 384 -13.34 -10.45 -15.03
C GLY A 384 -13.00 -10.76 -13.56
N ASN A 385 -12.71 -9.75 -12.74
CA ASN A 385 -12.35 -9.97 -11.33
C ASN A 385 -13.59 -10.33 -10.51
N ARG A 386 -13.40 -11.18 -9.49
CA ARG A 386 -14.45 -11.59 -8.55
C ARG A 386 -14.17 -10.98 -7.18
N ILE A 387 -14.98 -9.99 -6.81
CA ILE A 387 -14.87 -9.26 -5.54
C ILE A 387 -15.99 -9.74 -4.61
N GLU A 388 -15.64 -10.31 -3.46
CA GLU A 388 -16.58 -10.95 -2.53
C GLU A 388 -16.42 -10.45 -1.10
N GLY A 389 -17.29 -9.54 -0.64
CA GLY A 389 -17.21 -8.99 0.70
C GLY A 389 -16.16 -7.89 0.82
N THR A 390 -16.60 -6.64 0.84
CA THR A 390 -15.76 -5.46 1.12
C THR A 390 -16.57 -4.44 1.91
N ASP A 391 -15.91 -3.67 2.77
CA ASP A 391 -16.59 -2.72 3.65
C ASP A 391 -16.99 -1.44 2.91
N ASN A 392 -16.14 -1.00 1.98
CA ASN A 392 -16.37 0.10 1.05
C ASN A 392 -16.70 -0.45 -0.35
N ALA A 393 -16.38 0.28 -1.42
CA ALA A 393 -16.77 -0.09 -2.77
C ALA A 393 -16.06 -1.37 -3.26
N GLY A 394 -16.61 -1.96 -4.33
CA GLY A 394 -15.94 -3.04 -5.06
C GLY A 394 -14.73 -2.51 -5.81
N ILE A 395 -14.97 -1.51 -6.66
CA ILE A 395 -13.97 -0.84 -7.49
C ILE A 395 -14.04 0.67 -7.23
N PHE A 396 -12.88 1.30 -7.05
CA PHE A 396 -12.73 2.75 -7.08
C PHE A 396 -11.70 3.11 -8.13
N LEU A 397 -12.07 4.03 -9.02
CA LEU A 397 -11.20 4.61 -10.02
C LEU A 397 -11.08 6.11 -9.77
N ALA A 398 -9.86 6.60 -9.61
CA ALA A 398 -9.63 8.04 -9.58
C ALA A 398 -8.40 8.48 -10.37
N ALA A 399 -8.43 9.76 -10.80
CA ALA A 399 -7.34 10.45 -11.48
C ALA A 399 -6.92 9.75 -12.81
N ALA A 400 -7.89 9.37 -13.64
CA ALA A 400 -7.68 8.42 -14.74
C ALA A 400 -8.26 8.88 -16.09
N ASP A 401 -7.66 8.39 -17.18
CA ASP A 401 -8.05 8.66 -18.57
C ASP A 401 -7.86 7.39 -19.42
N GLY A 402 -8.91 6.93 -20.12
CA GLY A 402 -8.86 5.72 -20.94
C GLY A 402 -8.81 4.45 -20.09
N VAL A 403 -9.97 4.08 -19.52
CA VAL A 403 -10.09 2.93 -18.61
C VAL A 403 -11.27 2.04 -18.96
N ARG A 404 -11.08 0.72 -18.96
CA ARG A 404 -12.15 -0.26 -19.16
C ARG A 404 -12.38 -1.08 -17.90
N ILE A 405 -13.61 -1.10 -17.39
CA ILE A 405 -14.06 -1.87 -16.24
C ILE A 405 -15.09 -2.88 -16.75
N GLU A 406 -14.67 -4.13 -16.95
CA GLU A 406 -15.41 -5.10 -17.78
C GLU A 406 -15.67 -6.44 -17.11
N GLY A 407 -16.90 -6.96 -17.17
CA GLY A 407 -17.20 -8.34 -16.77
C GLY A 407 -16.91 -8.68 -15.30
N ASN A 408 -16.68 -7.68 -14.42
CA ASN A 408 -16.35 -7.94 -13.02
C ASN A 408 -17.59 -8.38 -12.25
N ARG A 409 -17.42 -9.34 -11.34
CA ARG A 409 -18.48 -9.84 -10.46
C ARG A 409 -18.27 -9.32 -9.05
N ILE A 410 -19.13 -8.40 -8.63
CA ILE A 410 -19.13 -7.76 -7.32
C ILE A 410 -20.24 -8.38 -6.46
N VAL A 411 -19.87 -8.90 -5.30
CA VAL A 411 -20.78 -9.57 -4.37
C VAL A 411 -20.56 -9.00 -2.96
N ASN A 412 -21.63 -8.56 -2.30
CA ASN A 412 -21.58 -8.09 -0.91
C ASN A 412 -20.52 -6.98 -0.66
N CYS A 413 -20.46 -5.99 -1.56
CA CYS A 413 -19.71 -4.75 -1.33
C CYS A 413 -20.48 -3.79 -0.40
N SER A 414 -19.84 -2.71 0.03
CA SER A 414 -20.47 -1.67 0.86
C SER A 414 -21.08 -2.21 2.17
N ARG A 415 -20.45 -3.20 2.80
CA ARG A 415 -20.96 -3.82 4.04
C ARG A 415 -20.98 -2.89 5.24
N LYS A 416 -20.06 -1.92 5.29
CA LYS A 416 -19.97 -0.88 6.33
C LYS A 416 -19.08 0.25 5.79
N PRO A 417 -19.61 1.12 4.91
CA PRO A 417 -18.82 2.17 4.28
C PRO A 417 -18.20 3.11 5.32
N THR A 418 -16.95 3.52 5.07
CA THR A 418 -16.13 4.42 5.89
C THR A 418 -15.38 5.45 5.04
N ARG A 419 -15.72 5.57 3.75
CA ARG A 419 -15.08 6.43 2.75
C ARG A 419 -16.14 7.02 1.83
N LEU A 420 -15.88 8.21 1.29
CA LEU A 420 -16.69 8.81 0.22
C LEU A 420 -16.84 7.83 -0.95
N GLY A 421 -18.05 7.68 -1.48
CA GLY A 421 -18.39 6.70 -2.52
C GLY A 421 -18.28 5.22 -2.13
N GLY A 422 -17.88 4.89 -0.90
CA GLY A 422 -17.79 3.51 -0.41
C GLY A 422 -19.15 2.78 -0.29
N ASN A 423 -20.24 3.54 -0.38
CA ASN A 423 -21.63 3.09 -0.47
C ASN A 423 -22.07 2.73 -1.92
N SER A 424 -21.13 2.48 -2.82
CA SER A 424 -21.38 2.04 -4.20
C SER A 424 -20.62 0.76 -4.55
N ALA A 425 -20.97 0.10 -5.66
CA ALA A 425 -20.19 -1.02 -6.18
C ALA A 425 -19.00 -0.53 -7.01
N ILE A 426 -19.20 0.51 -7.83
CA ILE A 426 -18.18 1.21 -8.62
C ILE A 426 -18.29 2.71 -8.36
N TYR A 427 -17.18 3.34 -7.98
CA TYR A 427 -17.06 4.79 -7.79
C TYR A 427 -15.99 5.38 -8.71
N LEU A 428 -16.32 6.46 -9.43
CA LEU A 428 -15.39 7.23 -10.27
C LEU A 428 -15.15 8.64 -9.68
N MET A 429 -13.94 9.20 -9.81
CA MET A 429 -13.64 10.59 -9.42
C MET A 429 -12.43 11.12 -10.21
N ASN A 430 -12.44 12.36 -10.71
CA ASN A 430 -11.38 12.90 -11.58
C ASN A 430 -11.09 11.94 -12.77
N CYS A 431 -12.11 11.63 -13.58
CA CYS A 431 -12.03 10.62 -14.64
C CYS A 431 -12.66 11.07 -15.96
N ARG A 432 -12.12 10.60 -17.08
CA ARG A 432 -12.73 10.67 -18.42
C ARG A 432 -12.42 9.42 -19.24
N ASN A 433 -13.11 9.23 -20.35
CA ASN A 433 -12.93 8.10 -21.28
C ASN A 433 -13.00 6.74 -20.55
N VAL A 434 -14.10 6.46 -19.85
CA VAL A 434 -14.28 5.23 -19.06
C VAL A 434 -15.40 4.37 -19.64
N VAL A 435 -15.09 3.10 -19.92
CA VAL A 435 -16.06 2.09 -20.34
C VAL A 435 -16.38 1.18 -19.16
N ILE A 436 -17.65 1.06 -18.79
CA ILE A 436 -18.16 0.18 -17.74
C ILE A 436 -19.12 -0.82 -18.39
N LYS A 437 -18.64 -2.02 -18.72
CA LYS A 437 -19.39 -2.98 -19.56
C LYS A 437 -19.55 -4.36 -18.91
N GLY A 438 -20.77 -4.90 -18.92
CA GLY A 438 -21.02 -6.30 -18.55
C GLY A 438 -20.72 -6.70 -17.10
N ASN A 439 -20.54 -5.74 -16.19
CA ASN A 439 -20.28 -6.05 -14.78
C ASN A 439 -21.56 -6.56 -14.09
N SER A 440 -21.42 -7.29 -12.99
CA SER A 440 -22.55 -7.80 -12.21
C SER A 440 -22.44 -7.45 -10.73
N LEU A 441 -23.52 -6.92 -10.16
CA LEU A 441 -23.70 -6.72 -8.72
C LEU A 441 -24.73 -7.70 -8.19
N LYS A 442 -24.37 -8.52 -7.19
CA LYS A 442 -25.30 -9.49 -6.57
C LYS A 442 -25.20 -9.46 -5.05
N ARG A 443 -26.34 -9.51 -4.35
CA ARG A 443 -26.42 -9.47 -2.87
C ARG A 443 -25.57 -8.32 -2.28
N PRO A 444 -25.89 -7.05 -2.58
CA PRO A 444 -25.14 -5.92 -2.04
C PRO A 444 -25.21 -5.87 -0.50
N GLY A 445 -24.20 -5.30 0.13
CA GLY A 445 -24.21 -5.08 1.58
C GLY A 445 -25.17 -3.96 1.99
N PRO A 446 -25.60 -3.90 3.27
CA PRO A 446 -26.62 -2.97 3.75
C PRO A 446 -26.23 -1.48 3.68
N GLY A 447 -24.95 -1.17 3.47
CA GLY A 447 -24.47 0.18 3.26
C GLY A 447 -24.47 0.65 1.80
N LEU A 448 -24.87 -0.18 0.82
CA LEU A 448 -25.02 0.28 -0.56
C LEU A 448 -26.14 1.33 -0.66
N ARG A 449 -25.98 2.33 -1.53
CA ARG A 449 -26.98 3.36 -1.85
C ARG A 449 -27.22 3.49 -3.36
N LYS A 450 -26.15 3.64 -4.16
CA LYS A 450 -26.20 3.65 -5.64
C LYS A 450 -25.17 2.64 -6.19
N PRO A 451 -25.51 1.70 -7.08
CA PRO A 451 -24.54 0.73 -7.62
C PRO A 451 -23.34 1.37 -8.33
N LEU A 452 -23.57 2.42 -9.11
CA LEU A 452 -22.55 3.23 -9.79
C LEU A 452 -22.68 4.68 -9.31
N VAL A 453 -21.55 5.33 -9.02
CA VAL A 453 -21.50 6.74 -8.63
C VAL A 453 -20.38 7.44 -9.41
N PHE A 454 -20.72 8.59 -10.00
CA PHE A 454 -19.75 9.56 -10.51
C PHE A 454 -19.58 10.66 -9.46
N GLY A 455 -18.35 10.84 -8.98
CA GLY A 455 -17.98 11.91 -8.06
C GLY A 455 -17.50 13.17 -8.79
N ALA A 456 -16.78 14.03 -8.05
CA ALA A 456 -16.21 15.26 -8.58
C ALA A 456 -15.34 15.04 -9.83
N ASN A 457 -15.39 15.98 -10.76
CA ASN A 457 -14.60 16.05 -11.99
C ASN A 457 -14.62 14.75 -12.84
N VAL A 458 -15.76 14.07 -12.89
CA VAL A 458 -16.01 13.02 -13.88
C VAL A 458 -16.65 13.65 -15.11
N ASP A 459 -15.96 13.56 -16.25
CA ASP A 459 -16.46 13.93 -17.56
C ASP A 459 -17.50 12.89 -18.00
N ALA A 460 -18.77 13.13 -17.66
CA ALA A 460 -19.88 12.18 -17.81
C ALA A 460 -20.25 11.88 -19.27
N ASP A 461 -19.85 12.72 -20.21
CA ASP A 461 -20.13 12.54 -21.64
C ASP A 461 -19.19 11.51 -22.26
N THR A 462 -17.95 11.44 -21.77
CA THR A 462 -16.97 10.40 -22.15
C THR A 462 -17.13 9.06 -21.39
N ILE A 463 -18.19 8.87 -20.60
CA ILE A 463 -18.45 7.60 -19.88
C ILE A 463 -19.48 6.75 -20.62
N THR A 464 -19.07 5.54 -21.00
CA THR A 464 -19.96 4.52 -21.57
C THR A 464 -20.35 3.50 -20.49
N VAL A 465 -21.65 3.26 -20.32
CA VAL A 465 -22.18 2.26 -19.39
C VAL A 465 -23.10 1.32 -20.16
N GLU A 466 -22.80 0.02 -20.19
CA GLU A 466 -23.50 -0.94 -21.06
C GLU A 466 -23.63 -2.33 -20.41
N GLY A 467 -24.79 -2.97 -20.51
CA GLY A 467 -24.96 -4.40 -20.16
C GLY A 467 -24.67 -4.78 -18.70
N ASN A 468 -24.62 -3.81 -17.77
CA ASN A 468 -24.32 -4.09 -16.36
C ASN A 468 -25.56 -4.61 -15.61
N SER A 469 -25.43 -5.77 -14.95
CA SER A 469 -26.54 -6.44 -14.25
C SER A 469 -26.56 -6.14 -12.75
N GLY A 470 -27.74 -5.83 -12.21
CA GLY A 470 -27.90 -5.43 -10.80
C GLY A 470 -27.50 -3.98 -10.50
N PHE A 471 -27.30 -3.14 -11.53
CA PHE A 471 -26.93 -1.73 -11.38
C PHE A 471 -28.11 -0.75 -11.39
N GLY A 472 -29.36 -1.24 -11.54
CA GLY A 472 -30.55 -0.41 -11.69
C GLY A 472 -30.75 0.11 -13.13
N PRO A 473 -31.79 0.93 -13.38
CA PRO A 473 -31.97 1.61 -14.66
C PRO A 473 -30.76 2.48 -14.98
N GLN A 474 -30.25 2.42 -16.21
CA GLN A 474 -28.97 3.02 -16.61
C GLN A 474 -29.07 4.54 -16.89
N GLY A 475 -29.76 5.28 -16.02
CA GLY A 475 -29.84 6.74 -16.10
C GLY A 475 -28.51 7.39 -15.74
N LYS A 476 -27.96 8.22 -16.64
CA LYS A 476 -26.82 9.13 -16.38
C LYS A 476 -27.22 10.19 -15.33
N THR A 477 -27.29 9.80 -14.05
CA THR A 477 -27.60 10.72 -12.96
C THR A 477 -26.31 11.33 -12.40
N GLY A 478 -25.80 12.34 -13.10
CA GLY A 478 -24.87 13.29 -12.50
C GLY A 478 -25.60 14.09 -11.42
N THR A 479 -25.34 13.78 -10.15
CA THR A 479 -25.78 14.61 -9.01
C THR A 479 -24.57 15.32 -8.43
N SER A 480 -24.43 16.59 -8.79
CA SER A 480 -23.51 17.53 -8.16
C SER A 480 -24.03 17.92 -6.78
N ASP A 481 -23.68 17.14 -5.77
CA ASP A 481 -23.81 17.54 -4.36
C ASP A 481 -22.41 17.85 -3.81
N GLN A 482 -22.31 18.96 -3.08
CA GLN A 482 -21.08 19.68 -2.72
C GLN A 482 -20.18 18.96 -1.70
#